data_AF-A0A2H6FGX8-F1
#
_entry.id   AF-A0A2H6FGX8-F1
#
_cell.length_a   1.000
_cell.length_b   1.000
_cell.length_c   1.000
_cell.angle_alpha   90.00
_cell.angle_beta   90.00
_cell.angle_gamma   90.00
#
_symmetry.space_group_name_H-M   'P 1'
#
loop_
_entity.id
_entity.type
_entity.pdbx_description
1 polymer ?
#
loop_
_entity_poly.entity_id
_entity_poly.type
_entity_poly.pdbx_seq_one_letter_code
_entity_poly.pdbx_strand_id
1 'polypeptide(L)'
;MRLGRNRGILSVFWKGLLIVLPACLIFAVIWMRSNIVALEYEIGQLEKQRIHLIDEKRDLIAKRAELGSFKRIEYSALNRMGLRYTDRKRVFYIKTVQAPAPFTARFIKDK
;
A
#
# COMPACT_ATOMS: atom_id res chain seq x y z
N MET A 1 55.46 -13.77 -54.32
CA MET A 1 54.46 -13.10 -53.46
C MET A 1 53.77 -11.99 -54.25
N ARG A 2 52.49 -12.14 -54.61
CA ARG A 2 51.68 -11.07 -55.23
C ARG A 2 50.39 -10.89 -54.43
N LEU A 3 50.46 -10.13 -53.34
CA LEU A 3 49.28 -9.55 -52.68
C LEU A 3 48.99 -8.20 -53.35
N GLY A 4 48.03 -8.17 -54.26
CA GLY A 4 47.72 -6.95 -55.01
C GLY A 4 46.44 -7.03 -55.81
N ARG A 5 45.35 -7.53 -55.20
CA ARG A 5 44.03 -7.59 -55.85
C ARG A 5 42.85 -7.27 -54.94
N ASN A 6 43.08 -6.62 -53.79
CA ASN A 6 41.99 -6.32 -52.85
C ASN A 6 41.55 -4.85 -52.80
N ARG A 7 42.28 -3.90 -53.42
CA ARG A 7 41.92 -2.46 -53.35
C ARG A 7 40.58 -2.15 -54.01
N GLY A 8 40.27 -2.78 -55.15
CA GLY A 8 39.01 -2.58 -55.87
C GLY A 8 37.80 -3.04 -55.06
N ILE A 9 37.82 -4.29 -54.59
CA ILE A 9 36.80 -4.88 -53.72
C ILE A 9 36.62 -4.07 -52.43
N LEU A 10 37.73 -3.70 -51.74
CA LEU A 10 37.65 -2.89 -50.52
C LEU A 10 36.98 -1.53 -50.78
N SER A 11 37.26 -0.90 -51.93
CA SER A 11 36.64 0.39 -52.27
C SER A 11 35.14 0.29 -52.57
N VAL A 12 34.67 -0.82 -53.15
CA VAL A 12 33.24 -1.06 -53.38
C VAL A 12 32.54 -1.30 -52.04
N PHE A 13 33.15 -2.10 -51.15
CA PHE A 13 32.66 -2.29 -49.80
C PHE A 13 32.61 -0.98 -49.01
N TRP A 14 33.64 -0.14 -49.09
CA TRP A 14 33.68 1.15 -48.40
C TRP A 14 32.61 2.11 -48.90
N LYS A 15 32.37 2.16 -50.23
CA LYS A 15 31.29 2.96 -50.83
C LYS A 15 29.91 2.47 -50.39
N GLY A 16 29.69 1.15 -50.35
CA GLY A 16 28.45 0.57 -49.84
C GLY A 16 28.24 0.87 -48.35
N LEU A 17 29.28 0.71 -47.54
CA LEU A 17 29.26 1.01 -46.11
C LEU A 17 28.93 2.48 -45.84
N LEU A 18 29.46 3.40 -46.65
CA LEU A 18 29.22 4.84 -46.51
C LEU A 18 27.75 5.23 -46.73
N ILE A 19 26.98 4.42 -47.47
CA ILE A 19 25.55 4.63 -47.71
C ILE A 19 24.68 3.89 -46.69
N VAL A 20 25.07 2.67 -46.30
CA VAL A 20 24.31 1.85 -45.36
C VAL A 20 24.43 2.36 -43.92
N LEU A 21 25.61 2.83 -43.53
CA LEU A 21 25.88 3.31 -42.18
C LEU A 21 24.97 4.47 -41.74
N PRO A 22 24.78 5.55 -42.52
CA PRO A 22 23.84 6.62 -42.14
C PRO A 22 22.38 6.13 -42.08
N ALA A 23 21.96 5.22 -42.97
CA ALA A 23 20.62 4.64 -42.91
C ALA A 23 20.40 3.82 -41.62
N CYS A 24 21.39 2.99 -41.23
CA CYS A 24 21.36 2.26 -39.97
C CYS A 24 21.34 3.20 -38.76
N LEU A 25 22.09 4.29 -38.78
CA LEU A 25 22.10 5.27 -37.68
C LEU A 25 20.75 5.95 -37.52
N ILE A 26 20.15 6.42 -38.61
CA ILE A 26 18.82 7.05 -38.59
C ILE A 26 17.78 6.06 -38.06
N PHE A 27 17.81 4.82 -38.57
CA PHE A 27 16.93 3.76 -38.10
C PHE A 27 17.12 3.46 -36.61
N ALA A 28 18.37 3.35 -36.15
CA ALA A 28 18.69 3.08 -34.75
C ALA A 28 18.17 4.18 -33.82
N VAL A 29 18.28 5.46 -34.20
CA VAL A 29 17.76 6.57 -33.40
C VAL A 29 16.24 6.50 -33.27
N ILE A 30 15.53 6.24 -34.37
CA ILE A 30 14.06 6.11 -34.37
C ILE A 30 13.64 4.90 -33.53
N TRP A 31 14.31 3.77 -33.73
CA TRP A 31 14.04 2.53 -33.00
C TRP A 31 14.29 2.67 -31.49
N MET A 32 15.38 3.33 -31.12
CA MET A 32 15.71 3.61 -29.73
C MET A 32 14.66 4.51 -29.08
N ARG A 33 14.20 5.55 -29.78
CA ARG A 33 13.12 6.42 -29.29
C ARG A 33 11.83 5.63 -29.06
N SER A 34 11.49 4.71 -29.96
CA SER A 34 10.33 3.83 -29.78
C SER A 34 10.47 2.89 -28.58
N ASN A 35 11.66 2.31 -28.36
CA ASN A 35 11.90 1.42 -27.23
C ASN A 35 11.92 2.17 -25.90
N ILE A 36 12.47 3.39 -25.86
CA ILE A 36 12.48 4.22 -24.66
C ILE A 36 11.04 4.51 -24.21
N VAL A 37 10.14 4.86 -25.14
CA VAL A 37 8.72 5.10 -24.81
C VAL A 37 8.05 3.82 -24.29
N ALA A 38 8.35 2.67 -24.88
CA ALA A 38 7.84 1.39 -24.39
C ALA A 38 8.36 1.07 -22.96
N LEU A 39 9.66 1.27 -22.72
CA LEU A 39 10.28 1.09 -21.42
C LEU A 39 9.70 2.02 -20.36
N GLU A 40 9.51 3.30 -20.70
CA GLU A 40 8.93 4.29 -19.80
C GLU A 40 7.51 3.90 -19.38
N TYR A 41 6.73 3.33 -20.32
CA TYR A 41 5.41 2.82 -20.02
C TYR A 41 5.46 1.58 -19.11
N GLU A 42 6.36 0.63 -19.37
CA GLU A 42 6.55 -0.55 -18.51
C GLU A 42 6.98 -0.16 -17.09
N ILE A 43 7.93 0.77 -16.97
CA ILE A 43 8.37 1.32 -15.69
C ILE A 43 7.19 1.98 -14.96
N GLY A 44 6.39 2.78 -15.65
CA GLY A 44 5.21 3.42 -15.06
C GLY A 44 4.16 2.42 -14.57
N GLN A 45 3.98 1.29 -15.27
CA GLN A 45 3.09 0.21 -14.80
C GLN A 45 3.67 -0.51 -13.57
N LEU A 46 4.96 -0.82 -13.58
CA LEU A 46 5.64 -1.44 -12.44
C LEU A 46 5.59 -0.55 -11.19
N GLU A 47 5.74 0.76 -11.36
CA GLU A 47 5.67 1.71 -10.25
C GLU A 47 4.25 1.81 -9.66
N LYS A 48 3.21 1.80 -10.51
CA LYS A 48 1.81 1.71 -10.05
C LYS A 48 1.54 0.43 -9.28
N GLN A 49 2.04 -0.71 -9.77
CA GLN A 49 1.90 -1.99 -9.06
C GLN A 49 2.61 -1.97 -7.71
N ARG A 50 3.81 -1.40 -7.64
CA ARG A 50 4.55 -1.24 -6.39
C ARG A 50 3.76 -0.42 -5.36
N ILE A 51 3.20 0.71 -5.77
CA ILE A 51 2.39 1.58 -4.89
C ILE A 51 1.17 0.82 -4.37
N HIS A 52 0.43 0.13 -5.26
CA HIS A 52 -0.73 -0.67 -4.89
C HIS A 52 -0.37 -1.74 -3.84
N LEU A 53 0.73 -2.47 -4.04
CA LEU A 53 1.17 -3.50 -3.09
C LEU A 53 1.61 -2.91 -1.73
N ILE A 54 2.19 -1.71 -1.73
CA ILE A 54 2.55 -1.01 -0.48
C ILE A 54 1.28 -0.63 0.28
N ASP A 55 0.27 -0.09 -0.40
CA ASP A 55 -0.99 0.29 0.23
C ASP A 55 -1.73 -0.94 0.76
N GLU A 56 -1.80 -2.02 -0.01
CA GLU A 56 -2.40 -3.28 0.42
C GLU A 56 -1.69 -3.86 1.65
N LYS A 57 -0.35 -3.80 1.69
CA LYS A 57 0.42 -4.20 2.87
C LYS A 57 0.05 -3.35 4.11
N ARG A 58 -0.11 -2.03 3.95
CA ARG A 58 -0.48 -1.14 5.07
C ARG A 58 -1.88 -1.46 5.57
N ASP A 59 -2.82 -1.71 4.68
CA ASP A 59 -4.18 -2.13 5.00
C ASP A 59 -4.21 -3.45 5.75
N LEU A 60 -3.45 -4.44 5.30
CA LEU A 60 -3.33 -5.74 5.98
C LEU A 60 -2.71 -5.60 7.38
N ILE A 61 -1.71 -4.73 7.55
CA ILE A 61 -1.13 -4.44 8.86
C ILE A 61 -2.16 -3.77 9.77
N ALA A 62 -2.93 -2.81 9.27
CA ALA A 62 -3.99 -2.15 10.02
C ALA A 62 -5.07 -3.14 10.47
N LYS A 63 -5.59 -3.98 9.56
CA LYS A 63 -6.55 -5.04 9.87
C LYS A 63 -6.01 -6.05 10.89
N ARG A 64 -4.73 -6.42 10.76
CA ARG A 64 -4.06 -7.31 11.72
C ARG A 64 -3.97 -6.66 13.11
N ALA A 65 -3.63 -5.38 13.18
CA ALA A 65 -3.55 -4.64 14.44
C ALA A 65 -4.92 -4.50 15.09
N GLU A 66 -5.97 -4.23 14.31
CA GLU A 66 -7.35 -4.18 14.76
C GLU A 66 -7.80 -5.52 15.37
N LEU A 67 -7.65 -6.62 14.63
CA LEU A 67 -7.98 -7.97 15.11
C LEU A 67 -7.16 -8.34 16.36
N GLY A 68 -5.88 -7.99 16.38
CA GLY A 68 -5.01 -8.20 17.54
C GLY A 68 -5.44 -7.40 18.76
N SER A 69 -5.90 -6.16 18.57
CA SER A 69 -6.42 -5.30 19.63
C SER A 69 -7.71 -5.88 20.21
N PHE A 70 -8.68 -6.28 19.38
CA PHE A 70 -9.91 -6.93 19.83
C PHE A 70 -9.63 -8.20 20.64
N LYS A 71 -8.75 -9.07 20.14
CA LYS A 71 -8.34 -10.28 20.86
C LYS A 71 -7.67 -9.97 22.20
N ARG A 72 -6.86 -8.90 22.26
CA ARG A 72 -6.21 -8.45 23.49
C ARG A 72 -7.19 -7.85 24.49
N ILE A 73 -8.19 -7.10 24.02
CA ILE A 73 -9.28 -6.56 24.84
C ILE A 73 -10.12 -7.69 25.39
N GLU A 74 -10.54 -8.65 24.55
CA GLU A 74 -11.31 -9.83 24.95
C GLU A 74 -10.55 -10.67 25.99
N TYR A 75 -9.26 -10.93 25.76
CA TYR A 75 -8.41 -11.65 26.72
C TYR A 75 -8.31 -10.90 28.06
N SER A 76 -8.14 -9.58 28.02
CA SER A 76 -8.03 -8.75 29.24
C SER A 76 -9.37 -8.66 29.98
N ALA A 77 -10.48 -8.57 29.24
CA ALA A 77 -11.84 -8.56 29.78
C ALA A 77 -12.16 -9.89 30.48
N LEU A 78 -11.86 -11.02 29.84
CA LEU A 78 -12.10 -12.35 30.39
C LEU A 78 -11.18 -12.68 31.57
N ASN A 79 -9.87 -12.43 31.46
CA ASN A 79 -8.90 -12.92 32.45
C ASN A 79 -8.54 -11.93 33.56
N ARG A 80 -8.62 -10.61 33.32
CA ARG A 80 -8.31 -9.60 34.35
C ARG A 80 -9.54 -8.94 34.95
N MET A 81 -10.59 -8.73 34.16
CA MET A 81 -11.79 -8.03 34.63
C MET A 81 -12.96 -8.96 34.97
N GLY A 82 -12.85 -10.27 34.71
CA GLY A 82 -13.94 -11.23 34.94
C GLY A 82 -15.19 -10.94 34.12
N LEU A 83 -15.07 -10.11 33.07
CA LEU A 83 -16.15 -9.73 32.16
C LEU A 83 -16.42 -10.90 31.20
N ARG A 84 -17.06 -11.94 31.72
CA ARG A 84 -17.68 -12.97 30.89
C ARG A 84 -19.01 -12.44 30.37
N TYR A 85 -19.29 -12.69 29.09
CA TYR A 85 -20.64 -12.49 28.55
C TYR A 85 -21.64 -13.25 29.43
N THR A 86 -22.50 -12.50 30.11
CA THR A 86 -23.50 -13.08 31.01
C THR A 86 -24.59 -13.75 30.17
N ASP A 87 -24.95 -14.97 30.55
CA ASP A 87 -26.07 -15.72 29.96
C ASP A 87 -27.35 -14.85 30.05
N ARG A 88 -28.09 -14.71 28.94
CA ARG A 88 -29.28 -13.85 28.81
C ARG A 88 -30.36 -14.16 29.87
N LYS A 89 -30.25 -15.31 30.56
CA LYS A 89 -31.12 -15.73 31.65
C LYS A 89 -30.76 -15.14 33.03
N ARG A 90 -29.63 -14.43 33.19
CA ARG A 90 -29.17 -13.86 34.47
C ARG A 90 -28.94 -12.35 34.38
N VAL A 91 -29.95 -11.61 33.98
CA VAL A 91 -29.93 -10.14 34.01
C VAL A 91 -30.64 -9.67 35.28
N PHE A 92 -29.91 -9.09 36.22
CA PHE A 92 -30.47 -8.46 37.41
C PHE A 92 -30.62 -6.95 37.17
N TYR A 93 -31.85 -6.45 37.10
CA TYR A 93 -32.12 -5.02 37.04
C TYR A 93 -32.04 -4.43 38.44
N ILE A 94 -30.93 -3.76 38.74
CA ILE A 94 -30.77 -3.04 40.00
C ILE A 94 -31.46 -1.69 39.83
N LYS A 95 -32.60 -1.49 40.51
CA LYS A 95 -33.18 -0.15 40.66
C LYS A 95 -32.30 0.60 41.66
N THR A 96 -31.64 1.66 41.21
CA THR A 96 -30.95 2.59 42.10
C THR A 96 -32.00 3.30 42.94
N VAL A 97 -32.17 2.85 44.18
CA VAL A 97 -32.94 3.60 45.17
C VAL A 97 -32.10 4.84 45.48
N GLN A 98 -32.52 5.98 44.95
CA GLN A 98 -31.93 7.28 45.25
C GLN A 98 -31.88 7.42 46.77
N ALA A 99 -30.68 7.66 47.31
CA ALA A 99 -30.50 7.91 48.73
C ALA A 99 -31.45 9.05 49.16
N PRO A 100 -32.12 8.95 50.33
CA PRO A 100 -33.01 10.01 50.79
C PRO A 100 -32.21 11.32 50.90
N ALA A 101 -32.64 12.34 50.16
CA ALA A 101 -32.06 13.68 50.23
C ALA A 101 -32.12 14.18 51.70
N PRO A 102 -31.13 14.97 52.15
CA PRO A 102 -31.08 15.44 53.53
C PRO A 102 -32.33 16.28 53.85
N PHE A 103 -33.10 15.82 54.83
CA PHE A 103 -34.27 16.53 55.33
C PHE A 103 -33.81 17.84 55.97
N THR A 104 -34.14 18.97 55.33
CA THR A 104 -33.87 20.30 55.89
C THR A 104 -35.00 20.65 56.84
N ALA A 105 -34.75 20.63 58.15
CA ALA A 105 -35.72 21.11 59.13
C ALA A 105 -35.87 22.64 58.99
N ARG A 106 -37.00 23.09 58.47
CA ARG A 106 -37.37 24.51 58.42
C ARG A 106 -38.22 24.83 59.62
N PHE A 107 -37.74 25.72 60.50
CA PHE A 107 -38.55 26.29 61.57
C PHE A 107 -39.64 27.16 60.95
N ILE A 108 -40.89 26.75 61.12
CA ILE A 108 -42.07 27.59 60.86
C ILE A 108 -42.27 28.43 62.12
N LYS A 109 -42.01 29.73 62.03
CA LYS A 109 -42.39 30.69 63.07
C LYS A 109 -43.84 31.07 62.82
N ASP A 110 -44.72 30.63 63.71
CA ASP A 110 -46.12 31.03 63.74
C ASP A 110 -46.23 32.44 64.34
N LYS A 111 -47.19 33.22 63.82
CA LYS A 111 -47.56 34.62 64.13
C LYS A 111 -46.80 35.77 63.43
#